data_AF-A0A2C9M3Q7-F1
#
_entry.id   AF-A0A2C9M3Q7-F1
#
_cell.length_a   1.000
_cell.length_b   1.000
_cell.length_c   1.000
_cell.angle_alpha   90.00
_cell.angle_beta   90.00
_cell.angle_gamma   90.00
#
_symmetry.space_group_name_H-M   'P 1'
#
loop_
_entity.id
_entity.type
_entity.pdbx_description
1 polymer ?
#
loop_
_entity_poly.entity_id
_entity_poly.type
_entity_poly.pdbx_seq_one_letter_code
_entity_poly.pdbx_strand_id
1 'polypeptide(L)'
;MIASINADTINIIHPQDIAGAYELSESHAEISGEIDLQTDEHNQFIDLDDVSILQAVVFIEDACQFRTINHKIGPRHLWIYRKYQSFPVTVFRFVVIFALHMLAFLEHPSSLTITSDLRSQGLRPMVPCWVTQFLEFIFLSLLLMDNIIRLYVI
;
A
#
# COMPACT_ATOMS: atom_id res chain seq x y z
N MET A 1 -11.44 47.01 70.10
CA MET A 1 -11.21 48.38 69.60
C MET A 1 -10.19 48.23 68.47
N ILE A 2 -10.58 47.87 67.23
CA ILE A 2 -11.19 48.70 66.14
C ILE A 2 -10.36 49.99 65.96
N ALA A 3 -9.84 50.45 64.80
CA ALA A 3 -9.94 50.20 63.35
C ALA A 3 -8.50 50.31 62.75
N SER A 4 -8.14 50.25 61.46
CA SER A 4 -8.82 50.54 60.18
C SER A 4 -7.90 49.99 59.07
N ILE A 5 -8.38 49.09 58.22
CA ILE A 5 -7.74 48.81 56.92
C ILE A 5 -8.64 49.48 55.89
N ASN A 6 -8.03 50.40 55.15
CA ASN A 6 -8.69 51.31 54.24
C ASN A 6 -9.36 50.53 53.10
N ALA A 7 -10.65 50.82 52.91
CA ALA A 7 -11.42 50.38 51.77
C ALA A 7 -11.02 51.25 50.57
N ASP A 8 -10.52 50.64 49.51
CA ASP A 8 -10.80 51.03 48.13
C ASP A 8 -10.03 50.13 47.18
N THR A 9 -10.74 49.14 46.63
CA THR A 9 -10.73 48.69 45.22
C THR A 9 -11.54 47.39 45.19
N ILE A 10 -12.83 47.48 45.49
CA ILE A 10 -13.78 46.41 45.14
C ILE A 10 -14.27 46.78 43.75
N ASN A 11 -13.67 46.14 42.75
CA ASN A 11 -14.21 46.15 41.40
C ASN A 11 -15.54 45.39 41.46
N ILE A 12 -16.64 46.14 41.43
CA ILE A 12 -18.00 45.59 41.43
C ILE A 12 -18.20 44.91 40.08
N ILE A 13 -18.03 43.58 40.02
CA ILE A 13 -18.43 42.79 38.87
C ILE A 13 -19.96 42.78 38.85
N HIS A 14 -20.52 43.44 37.86
CA HIS A 14 -21.96 43.58 37.67
C HIS A 14 -22.52 42.19 37.24
N PRO A 15 -23.66 41.73 37.78
CA PRO A 15 -24.25 40.43 37.45
C PRO A 15 -24.74 40.29 35.98
N GLN A 16 -24.55 41.32 35.15
CA GLN A 16 -24.78 41.27 33.70
C GLN A 16 -23.59 40.68 32.93
N ASP A 17 -22.37 40.71 33.50
CA ASP A 17 -21.15 40.23 32.82
C ASP A 17 -20.97 38.71 32.88
N ILE A 18 -21.59 38.06 33.86
CA ILE A 18 -21.56 36.58 34.00
C ILE A 18 -22.48 35.94 32.94
N ALA A 19 -23.50 36.68 32.49
CA ALA A 19 -24.47 36.15 31.55
C ALA A 19 -23.92 36.02 30.12
N GLY A 20 -23.21 37.06 29.67
CA GLY A 20 -22.52 37.02 28.38
C GLY A 20 -21.40 35.96 28.34
N ALA A 21 -20.80 35.61 29.48
CA ALA A 21 -19.73 34.62 29.54
C ALA A 21 -20.23 33.17 29.33
N TYR A 22 -21.46 32.83 29.74
CA TYR A 22 -22.03 31.51 29.46
C TYR A 22 -22.50 31.39 28.00
N GLU A 23 -23.11 32.44 27.44
CA GLU A 23 -23.55 32.45 26.02
C GLU A 23 -22.36 32.43 25.05
N LEU A 24 -21.24 33.08 25.40
CA LEU A 24 -20.01 33.02 24.62
C LEU A 24 -19.36 31.63 24.66
N SER A 25 -19.52 30.87 25.75
CA SER A 25 -18.96 29.52 25.89
C SER A 25 -19.84 28.45 25.24
N GLU A 26 -21.16 28.58 25.27
CA GLU A 26 -22.08 27.69 24.53
C GLU A 26 -21.97 27.92 23.01
N SER A 27 -21.90 29.17 22.57
CA SER A 27 -21.68 29.47 21.14
C SER A 27 -20.32 28.96 20.65
N HIS A 28 -19.24 29.05 21.44
CA HIS A 28 -17.96 28.46 21.05
C HIS A 28 -18.00 26.93 20.96
N ALA A 29 -18.82 26.25 21.78
CA ALA A 29 -18.97 24.79 21.77
C ALA A 29 -19.86 24.31 20.60
N GLU A 30 -20.94 25.03 20.29
CA GLU A 30 -21.76 24.77 19.09
C GLU A 30 -20.99 25.08 17.81
N ILE A 31 -20.23 26.19 17.76
CA ILE A 31 -19.37 26.52 16.62
C ILE A 31 -18.25 25.49 16.45
N SER A 32 -17.64 25.00 17.55
CA SER A 32 -16.63 23.94 17.46
C SER A 32 -17.22 22.60 17.00
N GLY A 33 -18.45 22.27 17.42
CA GLY A 33 -19.14 21.06 16.98
C GLY A 33 -19.62 21.11 15.52
N GLU A 34 -20.11 22.27 15.07
CA GLU A 34 -20.49 22.52 13.67
C GLU A 34 -19.25 22.53 12.75
N ILE A 35 -18.13 23.11 13.21
CA ILE A 35 -16.85 23.07 12.50
C ILE A 35 -16.32 21.65 12.40
N ASP A 36 -16.37 20.84 13.46
CA ASP A 36 -15.93 19.44 13.41
C ASP A 36 -16.81 18.61 12.44
N LEU A 37 -18.12 18.83 12.43
CA LEU A 37 -19.05 18.15 11.52
C LEU A 37 -18.84 18.59 10.05
N GLN A 38 -18.72 19.89 9.78
CA GLN A 38 -18.40 20.41 8.44
C GLN A 38 -17.00 20.00 7.97
N THR A 39 -16.03 19.91 8.89
CA THR A 39 -14.68 19.45 8.59
C THR A 39 -14.69 17.96 8.25
N ASP A 40 -15.49 17.16 8.94
CA ASP A 40 -15.67 15.74 8.62
C ASP A 40 -16.38 15.51 7.28
N GLU A 41 -17.43 16.27 6.95
CA GLU A 41 -18.08 16.18 5.64
C GLU A 41 -17.17 16.68 4.50
N HIS A 42 -16.41 17.75 4.73
CA HIS A 42 -15.43 18.25 3.75
C HIS A 42 -14.28 17.27 3.55
N ASN A 43 -13.76 16.66 4.61
CA ASN A 43 -12.72 15.64 4.53
C ASN A 43 -13.22 14.37 3.84
N GLN A 44 -14.48 13.98 4.10
CA GLN A 44 -15.11 12.87 3.40
C GLN A 44 -15.31 13.17 1.91
N PHE A 45 -15.67 14.41 1.55
CA PHE A 45 -15.78 14.85 0.17
C PHE A 45 -14.41 14.86 -0.54
N ILE A 46 -13.35 15.34 0.13
CA ILE A 46 -11.97 15.30 -0.38
C ILE A 46 -11.51 13.86 -0.62
N ASP A 47 -11.80 12.92 0.29
CA ASP A 47 -11.43 11.51 0.13
C ASP A 47 -12.15 10.86 -1.06
N LEU A 48 -13.43 11.20 -1.29
CA LEU A 48 -14.17 10.74 -2.47
C LEU A 48 -13.58 11.29 -3.78
N ASP A 49 -13.17 12.56 -3.78
CA ASP A 49 -12.49 13.17 -4.92
C ASP A 49 -11.15 12.48 -5.20
N ASP A 50 -10.35 12.19 -4.17
CA ASP A 50 -9.06 11.50 -4.31
C ASP A 50 -9.21 10.08 -4.89
N VAL A 51 -10.25 9.33 -4.47
CA VAL A 51 -10.56 8.00 -5.04
C VAL A 51 -10.96 8.12 -6.51
N SER A 52 -11.76 9.13 -6.85
CA SER A 52 -12.20 9.37 -8.24
C SER A 52 -11.03 9.75 -9.15
N ILE A 53 -10.10 10.57 -8.65
CA ILE A 53 -8.86 10.94 -9.34
C ILE A 53 -7.98 9.71 -9.54
N LEU A 54 -7.79 8.90 -8.50
CA LEU A 54 -7.00 7.67 -8.58
C LEU A 54 -7.57 6.69 -9.62
N GLN A 55 -8.89 6.53 -9.63
CA GLN A 55 -9.59 5.69 -10.60
C GLN A 55 -9.39 6.21 -12.03
N ALA A 56 -9.55 7.52 -12.25
CA ALA A 56 -9.34 8.13 -13.56
C ALA A 56 -7.90 7.93 -14.07
N VAL A 57 -6.91 8.11 -13.20
CA VAL A 57 -5.49 7.88 -13.53
C VAL A 57 -5.25 6.42 -13.92
N VAL A 58 -5.77 5.46 -13.15
CA VAL A 58 -5.60 4.03 -13.44
C VAL A 58 -6.25 3.65 -14.77
N PHE A 59 -7.42 4.18 -15.10
CA PHE A 59 -8.07 3.91 -16.39
C PHE A 59 -7.30 4.47 -17.58
N ILE A 60 -6.73 5.67 -17.46
CA ILE A 60 -5.87 6.25 -18.50
C ILE A 60 -4.59 5.40 -18.66
N GLU A 61 -4.00 4.96 -17.54
CA GLU A 61 -2.82 4.10 -17.56
C GLU A 61 -3.10 2.75 -18.24
N ASP A 62 -4.23 2.12 -17.90
CA ASP A 62 -4.66 0.85 -18.51
C ASP A 62 -4.95 0.98 -20.00
N ALA A 63 -5.57 2.10 -20.41
CA ALA A 63 -5.80 2.40 -21.83
C ALA A 63 -4.46 2.56 -22.59
N CYS A 64 -3.48 3.23 -21.98
CA CYS A 64 -2.15 3.39 -22.58
C CYS A 64 -1.36 2.07 -22.65
N GLN A 65 -1.58 1.17 -21.69
CA GLN A 65 -0.88 -0.11 -21.57
C GLN A 65 -1.69 -1.29 -22.15
N PHE A 66 -2.78 -1.00 -22.86
CA PHE A 66 -3.68 -1.97 -23.52
C PHE A 66 -4.18 -3.08 -22.58
N ARG A 67 -4.57 -2.74 -21.36
CA ARG A 67 -5.10 -3.69 -20.37
C ARG A 67 -6.62 -3.65 -20.31
N THR A 68 -7.21 -4.80 -20.00
CA THR A 68 -8.65 -4.95 -19.79
C THR A 68 -9.05 -4.51 -18.39
N ILE A 69 -10.14 -3.74 -18.28
CA ILE A 69 -10.70 -3.27 -17.01
C ILE A 69 -11.58 -4.39 -16.42
N ASN A 70 -10.99 -5.29 -15.65
CA ASN A 70 -11.74 -6.35 -14.94
C ASN A 70 -11.40 -6.44 -13.44
N HIS A 71 -10.79 -5.40 -12.87
CA HIS A 71 -10.40 -5.38 -11.45
C HIS A 71 -11.46 -4.69 -10.57
N LYS A 72 -11.56 -5.10 -9.30
CA LYS A 72 -12.46 -4.46 -8.33
C LYS A 72 -12.06 -3.00 -8.04
N ILE A 73 -13.00 -2.07 -8.23
CA ILE A 73 -12.81 -0.63 -8.02
C ILE A 73 -12.93 -0.33 -6.53
N GLY A 74 -11.81 -0.26 -5.82
CA GLY A 74 -11.74 0.17 -4.43
C GLY A 74 -10.40 0.82 -4.13
N PRO A 75 -10.32 1.81 -3.23
CA PRO A 75 -9.11 2.62 -3.00
C PRO A 75 -7.88 1.77 -2.68
N ARG A 76 -8.06 0.77 -1.82
CA ARG A 76 -6.99 -0.17 -1.43
C ARG A 76 -6.57 -1.10 -2.56
N HIS A 77 -7.53 -1.56 -3.37
CA HIS A 77 -7.27 -2.46 -4.50
C HIS A 77 -6.52 -1.73 -5.62
N LEU A 78 -6.89 -0.48 -5.91
CA LEU A 78 -6.22 0.39 -6.90
C LEU A 78 -4.76 0.66 -6.52
N TRP A 79 -4.46 0.88 -5.24
CA TRP A 79 -3.09 1.10 -4.80
C TRP A 79 -2.22 -0.15 -4.96
N ILE A 80 -2.76 -1.32 -4.61
CA ILE A 80 -2.08 -2.62 -4.78
C ILE A 80 -1.90 -2.93 -6.27
N TYR A 81 -2.92 -2.65 -7.09
CA TYR A 81 -2.86 -2.78 -8.55
C TYR A 81 -1.69 -2.00 -9.13
N ARG A 82 -1.60 -0.70 -8.81
CA ARG A 82 -0.52 0.17 -9.28
C ARG A 82 0.86 -0.32 -8.87
N LYS A 83 0.98 -0.84 -7.64
CA LYS A 83 2.26 -1.35 -7.13
C LYS A 83 2.64 -2.69 -7.75
N TYR A 84 1.69 -3.60 -7.91
CA TYR A 84 1.89 -4.91 -8.55
C TYR A 84 2.29 -4.75 -10.02
N GLN A 85 1.72 -3.76 -10.68
CA GLN A 85 1.97 -3.48 -12.10
C GLN A 85 3.30 -2.76 -12.38
N SER A 86 4.04 -2.41 -11.33
CA SER A 86 5.29 -1.69 -11.45
C SER A 86 6.36 -2.48 -12.22
N PHE A 87 7.27 -1.74 -12.87
CA PHE A 87 8.41 -2.30 -13.59
C PHE A 87 9.24 -3.33 -12.78
N PRO A 88 9.62 -3.09 -11.50
CA PRO A 88 10.42 -4.05 -10.76
C PRO A 88 9.71 -5.38 -10.50
N VAL A 89 8.39 -5.39 -10.26
CA VAL A 89 7.62 -6.64 -10.07
C VAL A 89 7.58 -7.44 -11.37
N THR A 90 7.41 -6.76 -12.50
CA THR A 90 7.45 -7.40 -13.82
C THR A 90 8.82 -8.01 -14.10
N VAL A 91 9.91 -7.28 -13.85
CA VAL A 91 11.29 -7.77 -14.01
C VAL A 91 11.57 -8.94 -13.09
N PHE A 92 11.17 -8.85 -11.82
CA PHE A 92 11.31 -9.94 -10.85
C PHE A 92 10.67 -11.24 -11.37
N ARG A 93 9.44 -11.17 -11.89
CA ARG A 93 8.76 -12.34 -12.46
C ARG A 93 9.55 -12.94 -13.63
N PHE A 94 10.08 -12.12 -14.53
CA PHE A 94 10.93 -12.60 -15.62
C PHE A 94 12.22 -13.26 -15.11
N VAL A 95 12.86 -12.68 -14.09
CA VAL A 95 14.07 -13.23 -13.48
C VAL A 95 13.80 -14.58 -12.84
N VAL A 96 12.69 -14.75 -12.10
CA VAL A 96 12.31 -16.03 -11.48
C VAL A 96 12.06 -17.10 -12.54
N ILE A 97 11.29 -16.79 -13.58
CA ILE A 97 11.00 -17.74 -14.67
C ILE A 97 12.29 -18.12 -15.40
N PHE A 98 13.15 -17.15 -15.69
CA PHE A 98 14.45 -17.38 -16.31
C PHE A 98 15.36 -18.25 -15.45
N ALA A 99 15.42 -17.99 -14.14
CA ALA A 99 16.20 -18.79 -13.19
C ALA A 99 15.67 -20.23 -13.10
N LEU A 100 14.35 -20.42 -13.11
CA LEU A 100 13.71 -21.74 -13.16
C LEU A 100 14.11 -22.52 -14.42
N HIS A 101 14.14 -21.86 -15.59
CA HIS A 101 14.61 -22.50 -16.83
C HIS A 101 16.12 -22.78 -16.80
N MET A 102 16.92 -21.88 -16.21
CA MET A 102 18.35 -22.12 -16.04
C MET A 102 18.64 -23.30 -15.11
N LEU A 103 17.78 -23.52 -14.11
CA LEU A 103 17.87 -24.65 -13.20
C LEU A 103 17.72 -26.00 -13.93
N ALA A 104 16.89 -26.05 -14.97
CA ALA A 104 16.72 -27.26 -15.80
C ALA A 104 18.02 -27.68 -16.51
N PHE A 105 18.95 -26.76 -16.80
CA PHE A 105 20.26 -27.11 -17.35
C PHE A 105 21.21 -27.74 -16.31
N LEU A 106 20.97 -27.48 -15.02
CA LEU A 106 21.75 -28.00 -13.90
C LEU A 106 21.26 -29.38 -13.44
N GLU A 107 19.97 -29.67 -13.61
CA GLU A 107 19.37 -30.96 -13.25
C GLU A 107 19.93 -32.13 -14.08
N HIS A 108 19.79 -33.36 -13.59
CA HIS A 108 20.22 -34.56 -14.29
C HIS A 108 19.22 -34.97 -15.39
N PRO A 109 19.67 -35.22 -16.64
CA PRO A 109 21.04 -35.15 -17.14
C PRO A 109 21.49 -33.71 -17.42
N SER A 110 22.61 -33.29 -16.82
CA SER A 110 23.08 -31.90 -16.97
C SER A 110 23.47 -31.62 -18.43
N SER A 111 22.83 -30.62 -19.02
CA SER A 111 23.07 -30.17 -20.40
C SER A 111 24.39 -29.40 -20.54
N LEU A 112 25.01 -29.04 -19.40
CA LEU A 112 26.28 -28.33 -19.26
C LEU A 112 27.49 -29.25 -19.53
N THR A 113 27.52 -29.87 -20.71
CA THR A 113 28.69 -30.64 -21.18
C THR A 113 29.30 -29.92 -22.38
N ILE A 114 30.63 -29.77 -22.40
CA ILE A 114 31.39 -29.09 -23.47
C ILE A 114 31.16 -29.75 -24.84
N THR A 115 30.93 -31.06 -24.85
CA THR A 115 30.65 -31.85 -26.05
C THR A 115 29.37 -32.66 -25.87
N SER A 116 28.52 -32.63 -26.89
CA SER A 116 27.30 -33.46 -26.96
C SER A 116 27.57 -34.87 -27.51
N ASP A 117 28.80 -35.14 -27.96
CA ASP A 117 29.17 -36.43 -28.53
C ASP A 117 29.26 -37.51 -27.43
N LEU A 118 28.48 -38.59 -27.58
CA LEU A 118 28.50 -39.74 -26.67
C LEU A 118 29.87 -40.43 -26.63
N ARG A 119 30.67 -40.29 -27.68
CA ARG A 119 31.97 -40.95 -27.81
C ARG A 119 33.10 -40.19 -27.09
N SER A 120 32.89 -38.93 -26.72
CA SER A 120 33.87 -38.09 -26.02
C SER A 120 33.32 -37.46 -24.73
N GLN A 121 32.42 -38.13 -24.02
CA GLN A 121 31.85 -37.59 -22.79
C GLN A 121 32.95 -37.31 -21.74
N GLY A 122 33.23 -36.02 -21.51
CA GLY A 122 33.99 -35.56 -20.36
C GLY A 122 33.21 -35.74 -19.06
N LEU A 123 33.88 -35.50 -17.93
CA LEU A 123 33.28 -35.60 -16.60
C LEU A 123 32.09 -34.62 -16.48
N ARG A 124 30.89 -35.14 -16.22
CA ARG A 124 29.70 -34.29 -16.00
C ARG A 124 29.76 -33.69 -14.59
N PRO A 125 29.51 -32.39 -14.42
CA PRO A 125 29.40 -31.79 -13.09
C PRO A 125 28.21 -32.40 -12.35
N MET A 126 28.47 -33.12 -11.25
CA MET A 126 27.42 -33.76 -10.45
C MET A 126 27.00 -32.83 -9.32
N VAL A 127 25.90 -32.10 -9.54
CA VAL A 127 25.26 -31.32 -8.48
C VAL A 127 24.41 -32.27 -7.63
N PRO A 128 24.47 -32.20 -6.29
CA PRO A 128 23.62 -33.03 -5.46
C PRO A 128 22.13 -32.70 -5.67
N CYS A 129 21.31 -33.75 -5.85
CA CYS A 129 19.88 -33.66 -6.21
C CYS A 129 19.05 -32.77 -5.27
N TRP A 130 19.33 -32.82 -3.95
CA TRP A 130 18.55 -32.06 -2.97
C TRP A 130 18.67 -30.53 -3.15
N VAL A 131 19.78 -30.04 -3.69
CA VAL A 131 19.99 -28.60 -3.92
C VAL A 131 19.12 -28.10 -5.06
N THR A 132 19.11 -28.84 -6.19
CA THR A 132 18.30 -28.45 -7.35
C THR A 132 16.81 -28.53 -7.02
N GLN A 133 16.38 -29.61 -6.36
CA GLN A 133 14.98 -29.79 -5.97
C GLN A 133 14.50 -28.71 -4.98
N PHE A 134 15.35 -28.32 -4.01
CA PHE A 134 15.01 -27.25 -3.07
C PHE A 134 14.88 -25.89 -3.75
N LEU A 135 15.79 -25.58 -4.68
CA LEU A 135 15.77 -24.31 -5.42
C LEU A 135 14.54 -24.23 -6.34
N GLU A 136 14.19 -25.33 -6.99
CA GLU A 136 12.99 -25.44 -7.81
C GLU A 136 11.74 -25.17 -6.98
N PHE A 137 11.64 -25.79 -5.80
CA PHE A 137 10.52 -25.57 -4.90
C PHE A 137 10.38 -24.10 -4.48
N ILE A 138 11.50 -23.41 -4.20
CA ILE A 138 11.48 -21.97 -3.88
C ILE A 138 10.95 -21.16 -5.05
N PHE A 139 11.46 -21.39 -6.26
CA PHE A 139 11.04 -20.62 -7.45
C PHE A 139 9.58 -20.87 -7.81
N LEU A 140 9.12 -22.12 -7.72
CA LEU A 140 7.71 -22.47 -7.91
C LEU A 140 6.83 -21.85 -6.82
N SER A 141 7.28 -21.81 -5.56
CA SER A 141 6.55 -21.15 -4.47
C SER A 141 6.44 -19.64 -4.69
N LEU A 142 7.50 -18.98 -5.14
CA LEU A 142 7.47 -17.55 -5.48
C LEU A 142 6.51 -17.27 -6.64
N LEU A 143 6.52 -18.10 -7.68
CA LEU A 143 5.61 -17.98 -8.81
C LEU A 143 4.15 -18.26 -8.39
N LEU A 144 3.93 -19.20 -7.48
CA LEU A 144 2.61 -19.49 -6.91
C LEU A 144 2.09 -18.28 -6.13
N MET A 145 2.91 -17.70 -5.25
CA MET A 145 2.54 -16.50 -4.50
C MET A 145 2.26 -15.30 -5.42
N ASP A 146 3.06 -15.11 -6.47
CA ASP A 146 2.81 -14.09 -7.50
C ASP A 146 1.44 -14.30 -8.18
N ASN A 147 1.10 -15.55 -8.54
CA ASN A 147 -0.19 -15.88 -9.12
C ASN A 147 -1.36 -15.65 -8.15
N ILE A 148 -1.20 -15.96 -6.86
CA ILE A 148 -2.23 -15.69 -5.85
C ILE A 148 -2.49 -14.19 -5.73
N ILE A 149 -1.42 -13.37 -5.69
CA ILE A 149 -1.54 -11.91 -5.63
C ILE A 149 -2.23 -11.38 -6.89
N ARG A 150 -1.85 -11.89 -8.06
CA ARG A 150 -2.48 -11.51 -9.33
C ARG A 150 -3.97 -11.85 -9.32
N LEU A 151 -4.34 -13.02 -8.82
CA LEU A 151 -5.74 -13.44 -8.71
C LEU A 151 -6.51 -12.60 -7.69
N TYR A 152 -5.87 -12.12 -6.62
CA TYR A 152 -6.48 -11.23 -5.64
C TYR A 152 -6.73 -9.81 -6.18
N VAL A 153 -5.86 -9.36 -7.09
CA VAL A 153 -5.90 -8.01 -7.67
C VAL A 153 -6.88 -7.91 -8.84
N ILE A 154 -7.09 -9.01 -9.57
CA ILE A 154 -8.17 -9.15 -10.56
C ILE A 154 -9.49 -9.27 -9.81
#